data_AF-A0A371D0A9-F1
#
_entry.id   AF-A0A371D0A9-F1
#
_cell.length_a   1.000
_cell.length_b   1.000
_cell.length_c   1.000
_cell.angle_alpha   90.00
_cell.angle_beta   90.00
_cell.angle_gamma   90.00
#
_symmetry.space_group_name_H-M   'P 1'
#
loop_
_entity.id
_entity.type
_entity.pdbx_description
1 polymer ?
#
loop_
_entity_poly.entity_id
_entity_poly.type
_entity_poly.pdbx_seq_one_letter_code
_entity_poly.pdbx_strand_id
1 'polypeptide(L)'
;MGSIRIPNFPAFCSPHFDLRCNTHCRSISLSSEKWALSGSLSLDAEEEARLPGARLGLLAALCFPTCDAGQLLAITKWLIVLTHWTDRPRSLYADEEIFDPIWAKSFRPATRRDWQKRFQRHLAAFRLGRAITARDAADGIVPDLESHISTLRDACGVEMLLDLISYADGLNIPPQVFEHPTLQRLRRDAADIIAWATDIAAYAQHPHTSNLVTVVMTERRYTAQGAVHFAGNMVKDTMCNFLENEALVPVFGDWDEDVRAYINGLRHCIIGYVHWLYETDRFFGETGEDVRSSGWVFVS
;
A
#
# COMPACT_ATOMS: atom_id res chain seq x y z
N MET A 1 6.62 -27.76 -7.42
CA MET A 1 5.96 -27.10 -6.29
C MET A 1 6.89 -27.16 -5.10
N GLY A 2 7.48 -26.01 -4.75
CA GLY A 2 8.24 -25.84 -3.52
C GLY A 2 7.34 -25.21 -2.46
N SER A 3 7.72 -25.33 -1.20
CA SER A 3 7.12 -24.56 -0.11
C SER A 3 8.12 -23.54 0.40
N ILE A 4 7.62 -22.37 0.78
CA ILE A 4 8.38 -21.34 1.46
C ILE A 4 7.69 -20.99 2.78
N ARG A 5 8.47 -20.42 3.68
CA ARG A 5 7.97 -19.82 4.92
C ARG A 5 8.08 -18.30 4.82
N ILE A 6 6.93 -17.64 4.75
CA ILE A 6 6.79 -16.18 4.74
C ILE A 6 6.83 -15.66 6.20
N PRO A 7 7.44 -14.50 6.45
CA PRO A 7 7.38 -13.86 7.76
C PRO A 7 5.95 -13.59 8.21
N ASN A 8 5.70 -13.62 9.53
CA ASN A 8 4.48 -13.07 10.09
C ASN A 8 4.66 -11.55 10.23
N PHE A 9 4.27 -10.79 9.20
CA PHE A 9 4.43 -9.33 9.20
C PHE A 9 3.71 -8.62 10.36
N PRO A 10 2.47 -9.00 10.74
CA PRO A 10 1.83 -8.49 11.94
C PRO A 10 2.71 -8.59 13.20
N ALA A 11 3.43 -9.69 13.40
CA ALA A 11 4.29 -9.87 14.57
C ALA A 11 5.42 -8.83 14.68
N PHE A 12 5.82 -8.17 13.58
CA PHE A 12 6.79 -7.08 13.61
C PHE A 12 6.18 -5.76 14.11
N CYS A 13 4.86 -5.61 13.98
CA CYS A 13 4.14 -4.35 14.21
C CYS A 13 3.31 -4.38 15.52
N SER A 14 2.60 -5.47 15.80
CA SER A 14 1.64 -5.59 16.90
C SER A 14 2.18 -5.31 18.31
N PRO A 15 3.48 -5.51 18.64
CA PRO A 15 4.01 -5.08 19.93
C PRO A 15 4.05 -3.56 20.11
N HIS A 16 3.99 -2.80 19.01
CA HIS A 16 4.18 -1.35 18.98
C HIS A 16 2.93 -0.61 18.51
N PHE A 17 2.14 -1.19 17.62
CA PHE A 17 1.00 -0.55 16.97
C PHE A 17 -0.31 -1.26 17.32
N ASP A 18 -1.34 -0.48 17.66
CA ASP A 18 -2.68 -0.99 17.90
C ASP A 18 -3.46 -1.11 16.58
N LEU A 19 -3.95 -2.31 16.27
CA LEU A 19 -4.84 -2.50 15.13
C LEU A 19 -6.22 -1.94 15.46
N ARG A 20 -6.70 -1.02 14.63
CA ARG A 20 -8.04 -0.45 14.72
C ARG A 20 -8.77 -0.62 13.39
N CYS A 21 -10.09 -0.63 13.46
CA CYS A 21 -10.94 -0.72 12.28
C CYS A 21 -12.02 0.36 12.35
N ASN A 22 -12.21 1.11 11.27
CA ASN A 22 -13.25 2.12 11.16
C ASN A 22 -14.64 1.49 11.34
N THR A 23 -15.49 2.12 12.15
CA THR A 23 -16.85 1.62 12.46
C THR A 23 -17.75 1.54 11.23
N HIS A 24 -17.44 2.29 10.17
CA HIS A 24 -18.17 2.30 8.90
C HIS A 24 -17.70 1.21 7.90
N CYS A 25 -16.74 0.36 8.26
CA CYS A 25 -16.12 -0.65 7.38
C CYS A 25 -17.16 -1.43 6.55
N ARG A 26 -18.16 -2.02 7.22
CA ARG A 26 -19.16 -2.86 6.56
C ARG A 26 -20.02 -2.08 5.56
N SER A 27 -20.54 -0.92 5.98
CA SER A 27 -21.39 -0.09 5.12
C SER A 27 -20.64 0.47 3.93
N ILE A 28 -19.37 0.87 4.12
CA ILE A 28 -18.55 1.42 3.05
C ILE A 28 -18.13 0.35 2.06
N SER A 29 -17.72 -0.84 2.53
CA SER A 29 -17.36 -1.96 1.65
C SER A 29 -18.49 -2.28 0.65
N LEU A 30 -19.71 -2.47 1.18
CA LEU A 30 -20.90 -2.73 0.35
C LEU A 30 -21.21 -1.59 -0.63
N SER A 31 -21.09 -0.34 -0.17
CA SER A 31 -21.41 0.84 -0.98
C SER A 31 -20.39 1.08 -2.09
N SER A 32 -19.11 0.87 -1.82
CA SER A 32 -18.03 1.01 -2.79
C SER A 32 -18.04 -0.11 -3.82
N GLU A 33 -18.30 -1.35 -3.40
CA GLU A 33 -18.43 -2.49 -4.32
C GLU A 33 -19.62 -2.30 -5.27
N LYS A 34 -20.79 -1.92 -4.73
CA LYS A 34 -21.96 -1.59 -5.55
C LYS A 34 -21.67 -0.48 -6.55
N TRP A 35 -20.94 0.55 -6.14
CA TRP A 35 -20.53 1.64 -7.03
C TRP A 35 -19.64 1.12 -8.17
N ALA A 36 -18.65 0.29 -7.86
CA ALA A 36 -17.75 -0.27 -8.87
C ALA A 36 -18.47 -1.17 -9.88
N LEU A 37 -19.32 -2.09 -9.38
CA LEU A 37 -20.10 -3.04 -10.18
C LEU A 37 -21.25 -2.40 -10.98
N SER A 38 -21.61 -1.14 -10.69
CA SER A 38 -22.64 -0.41 -11.45
C SER A 38 -22.17 0.10 -12.82
N GLY A 39 -20.94 -0.24 -13.24
CA GLY A 39 -20.35 0.14 -14.53
C GLY A 39 -19.47 1.40 -14.49
N SER A 40 -19.23 1.98 -13.31
CA SER A 40 -18.38 3.19 -13.18
C SER A 40 -16.91 2.95 -13.57
N LEU A 41 -16.44 1.71 -13.48
CA LEU A 41 -15.05 1.33 -13.76
C LEU A 41 -14.86 0.51 -15.05
N SER A 42 -15.93 0.12 -15.76
CA SER A 42 -15.87 -0.81 -16.90
C SER A 42 -14.98 -2.05 -16.64
N LEU A 43 -15.17 -2.66 -15.45
CA LEU A 43 -14.47 -3.88 -15.05
C LEU A 43 -14.80 -5.04 -16.00
N ASP A 44 -13.85 -5.96 -16.23
CA ASP A 44 -14.22 -7.25 -16.84
C ASP A 44 -14.80 -8.24 -15.83
N ALA A 45 -15.29 -9.37 -16.34
CA ALA A 45 -15.87 -10.42 -15.52
C ALA A 45 -14.90 -11.00 -14.47
N GLU A 46 -13.59 -10.98 -14.71
CA GLU A 46 -12.59 -11.50 -13.77
C GLU A 46 -12.31 -10.48 -12.65
N GLU A 47 -12.22 -9.19 -12.98
CA GLU A 47 -12.13 -8.09 -12.02
C GLU A 47 -13.40 -8.01 -11.16
N GLU A 48 -14.58 -8.12 -11.77
CA GLU A 48 -15.86 -8.15 -11.05
C GLU A 48 -15.93 -9.32 -10.06
N ALA A 49 -15.49 -10.51 -10.46
CA ALA A 49 -15.49 -11.70 -9.60
C ALA A 49 -14.50 -11.59 -8.43
N ARG A 50 -13.34 -10.96 -8.65
CA ARG A 50 -12.28 -10.82 -7.63
C ARG A 50 -12.50 -9.65 -6.67
N LEU A 51 -13.31 -8.65 -7.05
CA LEU A 51 -13.48 -7.41 -6.29
C LEU A 51 -13.93 -7.64 -4.83
N PRO A 52 -14.93 -8.48 -4.51
CA PRO A 52 -15.33 -8.71 -3.12
C PRO A 52 -14.20 -9.36 -2.28
N GLY A 53 -13.50 -10.33 -2.87
CA GLY A 53 -12.38 -11.04 -2.24
C GLY A 53 -11.15 -10.15 -2.01
N ALA A 54 -11.01 -9.06 -2.78
CA ALA A 54 -9.97 -8.07 -2.56
C ALA A 54 -10.11 -7.35 -1.20
N ARG A 55 -11.32 -7.28 -0.62
CA ARG A 55 -11.63 -6.65 0.67
C ARG A 55 -11.05 -5.23 0.81
N LEU A 56 -11.18 -4.41 -0.23
CA LEU A 56 -10.59 -3.06 -0.26
C LEU A 56 -11.25 -2.08 0.73
N GLY A 57 -12.53 -2.29 1.07
CA GLY A 57 -13.19 -1.53 2.15
C GLY A 57 -12.64 -1.87 3.53
N LEU A 58 -12.18 -3.11 3.75
CA LEU A 58 -11.45 -3.49 4.95
C LEU A 58 -10.07 -2.81 4.98
N LEU A 59 -9.32 -2.85 3.87
CA LEU A 59 -8.02 -2.14 3.79
C LEU A 59 -8.17 -0.66 4.15
N ALA A 60 -9.16 0.03 3.56
CA ALA A 60 -9.45 1.42 3.89
C ALA A 60 -9.76 1.60 5.39
N ALA A 61 -10.61 0.74 5.95
CA ALA A 61 -11.04 0.85 7.34
C ALA A 61 -9.92 0.58 8.35
N LEU A 62 -8.95 -0.27 8.02
CA LEU A 62 -7.78 -0.53 8.86
C LEU A 62 -6.75 0.59 8.77
N CYS A 63 -6.52 1.15 7.57
CA CYS A 63 -5.58 2.25 7.36
C CYS A 63 -6.10 3.60 7.89
N PHE A 64 -7.42 3.83 7.83
CA PHE A 64 -8.06 5.11 8.19
C PHE A 64 -9.16 4.90 9.23
N PRO A 65 -8.81 4.48 10.47
CA PRO A 65 -9.79 4.08 11.47
C PRO A 65 -10.61 5.23 12.07
N THR A 66 -10.21 6.47 11.82
CA THR A 66 -10.73 7.70 12.47
C THR A 66 -11.57 8.60 11.55
N CYS A 67 -11.44 8.45 10.23
CA CYS A 67 -12.12 9.33 9.28
C CYS A 67 -13.63 9.07 9.21
N ASP A 68 -14.37 10.06 8.72
CA ASP A 68 -15.81 9.94 8.56
C ASP A 68 -16.20 8.99 7.41
N ALA A 69 -17.48 8.62 7.36
CA ALA A 69 -17.98 7.70 6.34
C ALA A 69 -17.79 8.20 4.89
N GLY A 70 -17.86 9.53 4.67
CA GLY A 70 -17.68 10.13 3.35
C GLY A 70 -16.23 10.08 2.87
N GLN A 71 -15.29 10.42 3.76
CA GLN A 71 -13.86 10.30 3.52
C GLN A 71 -13.47 8.83 3.29
N LEU A 72 -13.96 7.91 4.14
CA LEU A 72 -13.69 6.48 3.99
C LEU A 72 -14.23 5.93 2.66
N LEU A 73 -15.42 6.37 2.24
CA LEU A 73 -15.97 6.01 0.93
C LEU A 73 -15.09 6.51 -0.22
N ALA A 74 -14.64 7.76 -0.18
CA ALA A 74 -13.78 8.33 -1.22
C ALA A 74 -12.44 7.59 -1.31
N ILE A 75 -11.82 7.28 -0.17
CA ILE A 75 -10.59 6.49 -0.09
C ILE A 75 -10.81 5.08 -0.62
N THR A 76 -11.90 4.41 -0.24
CA THR A 76 -12.19 3.05 -0.70
C THR A 76 -12.42 3.01 -2.20
N LYS A 77 -13.14 3.98 -2.76
CA LYS A 77 -13.30 4.11 -4.22
C LYS A 77 -11.96 4.33 -4.91
N TRP A 78 -11.08 5.16 -4.35
CA TRP A 78 -9.74 5.35 -4.88
C TRP A 78 -8.92 4.05 -4.83
N LEU A 79 -8.99 3.27 -3.75
CA LEU A 79 -8.32 1.96 -3.68
C LEU A 79 -8.83 0.99 -4.75
N ILE A 80 -10.12 0.99 -5.06
CA ILE A 80 -10.69 0.19 -6.16
C ILE A 80 -10.10 0.64 -7.51
N VAL A 81 -10.03 1.95 -7.76
CA VAL A 81 -9.42 2.49 -8.99
C VAL A 81 -7.93 2.15 -9.07
N LEU A 82 -7.19 2.31 -7.98
CA LEU A 82 -5.78 1.94 -7.90
C LEU A 82 -5.57 0.45 -8.21
N THR A 83 -6.44 -0.40 -7.66
CA THR A 83 -6.40 -1.85 -7.89
C THR A 83 -6.67 -2.18 -9.35
N HIS A 84 -7.69 -1.55 -9.96
CA HIS A 84 -7.98 -1.68 -11.38
C HIS A 84 -6.78 -1.27 -12.26
N TRP A 85 -6.15 -0.13 -12.00
CA TRP A 85 -4.94 0.30 -12.71
C TRP A 85 -3.74 -0.65 -12.51
N THR A 86 -3.67 -1.30 -11.35
CA THR A 86 -2.62 -2.28 -11.05
C THR A 86 -2.86 -3.58 -11.82
N ASP A 87 -4.08 -4.09 -11.82
CA ASP A 87 -4.45 -5.35 -12.48
C ASP A 87 -4.51 -5.20 -14.01
N ARG A 88 -4.81 -4.00 -14.50
CA ARG A 88 -4.81 -3.64 -15.91
C ARG A 88 -3.91 -2.44 -16.18
N PRO A 89 -2.60 -2.67 -16.38
CA PRO A 89 -1.71 -1.62 -16.87
C PRO A 89 -2.03 -1.34 -18.34
N ARG A 90 -3.15 -0.65 -18.60
CA ARG A 90 -3.45 -0.05 -19.90
C ARG A 90 -2.52 1.14 -20.13
N SER A 91 -2.65 1.78 -21.30
CA SER A 91 -1.93 3.02 -21.64
C SER A 91 -1.83 3.98 -20.44
N LEU A 92 -0.68 4.64 -20.28
CA LEU A 92 -0.30 5.58 -19.20
C LEU A 92 -1.34 6.67 -18.83
N TYR A 93 -2.38 6.84 -19.65
CA TYR A 93 -3.45 7.83 -19.53
C TYR A 93 -4.85 7.27 -19.78
N ALA A 94 -4.98 5.97 -20.07
CA ALA A 94 -6.29 5.36 -20.10
C ALA A 94 -6.90 5.48 -18.70
N ASP A 95 -8.17 5.86 -18.64
CA ASP A 95 -8.98 5.79 -17.43
C ASP A 95 -8.77 6.91 -16.38
N GLU A 96 -8.18 8.08 -16.76
CA GLU A 96 -8.20 9.29 -15.90
C GLU A 96 -9.64 9.69 -15.51
N GLU A 97 -10.56 9.54 -16.46
CA GLU A 97 -11.97 9.86 -16.30
C GLU A 97 -12.64 9.07 -15.15
N ILE A 98 -12.08 7.92 -14.76
CA ILE A 98 -12.58 7.13 -13.63
C ILE A 98 -12.19 7.78 -12.29
N PHE A 99 -10.99 8.35 -12.21
CA PHE A 99 -10.49 9.01 -11.00
C PHE A 99 -11.02 10.44 -10.86
N ASP A 100 -11.25 11.13 -11.97
CA ASP A 100 -11.68 12.53 -12.01
C ASP A 100 -12.88 12.86 -11.09
N PRO A 101 -13.97 12.05 -11.05
CA PRO A 101 -15.06 12.30 -10.12
C PRO A 101 -14.65 12.22 -8.66
N ILE A 102 -13.76 11.30 -8.29
CA ILE A 102 -13.26 11.14 -6.91
C ILE A 102 -12.40 12.37 -6.56
N TRP A 103 -11.48 12.74 -7.45
CA TRP A 103 -10.63 13.90 -7.29
C TRP A 103 -11.43 15.19 -7.16
N ALA A 104 -12.29 15.49 -8.13
CA ALA A 104 -13.00 16.76 -8.22
C ALA A 104 -14.04 16.95 -7.11
N LYS A 105 -14.71 15.87 -6.67
CA LYS A 105 -15.78 15.95 -5.68
C LYS A 105 -15.33 15.70 -4.25
N SER A 106 -14.25 14.95 -4.03
CA SER A 106 -13.84 14.52 -2.68
C SER A 106 -12.50 15.12 -2.28
N PHE A 107 -11.43 14.85 -3.03
CA PHE A 107 -10.07 15.20 -2.59
C PHE A 107 -9.76 16.68 -2.80
N ARG A 108 -9.99 17.22 -4.00
CA ARG A 108 -9.65 18.61 -4.35
C ARG A 108 -10.34 19.67 -3.45
N PRO A 109 -11.64 19.63 -3.15
CA PRO A 109 -12.27 20.65 -2.32
C PRO A 109 -11.87 20.57 -0.83
N ALA A 110 -11.42 19.41 -0.36
CA ALA A 110 -11.10 19.16 1.04
C ALA A 110 -9.60 19.30 1.38
N THR A 111 -8.74 19.59 0.40
CA THR A 111 -7.29 19.58 0.57
C THR A 111 -6.63 20.87 0.09
N ARG A 112 -5.47 21.19 0.67
CA ARG A 112 -4.68 22.37 0.31
C ARG A 112 -3.91 22.19 -1.00
N ARG A 113 -3.50 23.30 -1.63
CA ARG A 113 -2.75 23.28 -2.90
C ARG A 113 -1.41 22.53 -2.81
N ASP A 114 -0.72 22.63 -1.68
CA ASP A 114 0.55 21.93 -1.46
C ASP A 114 0.35 20.40 -1.40
N TRP A 115 -0.67 19.94 -0.69
CA TRP A 115 -1.11 18.54 -0.72
C TRP A 115 -1.48 18.10 -2.15
N GLN A 116 -2.28 18.89 -2.86
CA GLN A 116 -2.74 18.54 -4.21
C GLN A 116 -1.57 18.35 -5.18
N LYS A 117 -0.56 19.23 -5.13
CA LYS A 117 0.66 19.11 -5.93
C LYS A 117 1.44 17.85 -5.58
N ARG A 118 1.56 17.51 -4.29
CA ARG A 118 2.25 16.30 -3.83
C ARG A 118 1.55 15.03 -4.32
N PHE A 119 0.23 14.95 -4.12
CA PHE A 119 -0.58 13.81 -4.59
C PHE A 119 -0.47 13.64 -6.11
N GLN A 120 -0.58 14.73 -6.89
CA GLN A 120 -0.42 14.68 -8.34
C GLN A 120 0.97 14.23 -8.77
N ARG A 121 2.03 14.61 -8.05
CA ARG A 121 3.39 14.12 -8.29
C ARG A 121 3.49 12.61 -8.04
N HIS A 122 2.93 12.11 -6.94
CA HIS A 122 2.93 10.67 -6.65
C HIS A 122 2.06 9.87 -7.63
N LEU A 123 0.95 10.43 -8.10
CA LEU A 123 0.15 9.83 -9.17
C LEU A 123 0.91 9.73 -10.50
N ALA A 124 1.66 10.79 -10.87
CA ALA A 124 2.50 10.76 -12.06
C ALA A 124 3.65 9.75 -11.94
N ALA A 125 4.30 9.70 -10.76
CA ALA A 125 5.36 8.73 -10.46
C ALA A 125 4.82 7.29 -10.53
N PHE A 126 3.64 7.04 -9.95
CA PHE A 126 2.97 5.74 -10.02
C PHE A 126 2.77 5.27 -11.45
N ARG A 127 2.21 6.13 -12.32
CA ARG A 127 2.01 5.77 -13.73
C ARG A 127 3.32 5.44 -14.44
N LEU A 128 4.36 6.25 -14.21
CA LEU A 128 5.69 6.00 -14.78
C LEU A 128 6.27 4.67 -14.28
N GLY A 129 6.24 4.43 -12.97
CA GLY A 129 6.72 3.18 -12.35
C GLY A 129 5.96 1.94 -12.86
N ARG A 130 4.63 2.04 -13.03
CA ARG A 130 3.82 0.98 -13.64
C ARG A 130 4.22 0.69 -15.08
N ALA A 131 4.46 1.71 -15.90
CA ALA A 131 4.90 1.51 -17.28
C ALA A 131 6.31 0.90 -17.37
N ILE A 132 7.22 1.30 -16.49
CA ILE A 132 8.55 0.67 -16.39
C ILE A 132 8.40 -0.81 -16.02
N THR A 133 7.64 -1.12 -14.96
CA THR A 133 7.42 -2.50 -14.51
C THR A 133 6.76 -3.36 -15.59
N ALA A 134 5.78 -2.81 -16.31
CA ALA A 134 5.09 -3.51 -17.39
C ALA A 134 6.01 -3.79 -18.59
N ARG A 135 6.85 -2.82 -18.98
CA ARG A 135 7.85 -3.00 -20.04
C ARG A 135 8.87 -4.06 -19.64
N ASP A 136 9.45 -3.95 -18.46
CA ASP A 136 10.48 -4.88 -17.99
C ASP A 136 9.91 -6.31 -17.90
N ALA A 137 8.67 -6.47 -17.46
CA ALA A 137 7.97 -7.76 -17.49
C ALA A 137 7.75 -8.29 -18.92
N ALA A 138 7.37 -7.44 -19.87
CA ALA A 138 7.18 -7.83 -21.27
C ALA A 138 8.50 -8.26 -21.95
N ASP A 139 9.61 -7.61 -21.58
CA ASP A 139 10.95 -7.88 -22.09
C ASP A 139 11.68 -9.00 -21.31
N GLY A 140 11.07 -9.53 -20.24
CA GLY A 140 11.67 -10.56 -19.38
C GLY A 140 12.88 -10.06 -18.58
N ILE A 141 12.96 -8.76 -18.32
CA ILE A 141 14.04 -8.11 -17.58
C ILE A 141 13.78 -8.25 -16.08
N VAL A 142 14.76 -8.78 -15.35
CA VAL A 142 14.79 -8.74 -13.90
C VAL A 142 15.80 -7.66 -13.49
N PRO A 143 15.37 -6.55 -12.88
CA PRO A 143 16.26 -5.48 -12.44
C PRO A 143 17.15 -5.95 -11.27
N ASP A 144 18.21 -5.21 -10.99
CA ASP A 144 18.93 -5.32 -9.72
C ASP A 144 18.06 -4.82 -8.55
N LEU A 145 18.46 -5.17 -7.33
CA LEU A 145 17.74 -4.89 -6.09
C LEU A 145 17.52 -3.40 -5.85
N GLU A 146 18.52 -2.56 -6.12
CA GLU A 146 18.41 -1.12 -5.91
C GLU A 146 17.40 -0.51 -6.90
N SER A 147 17.52 -0.87 -8.18
CA SER A 147 16.60 -0.46 -9.24
C SER A 147 15.16 -0.94 -8.99
N HIS A 148 15.01 -2.18 -8.50
CA HIS A 148 13.70 -2.75 -8.13
C HIS A 148 13.05 -1.99 -6.99
N ILE A 149 13.78 -1.76 -5.88
CA ILE A 149 13.25 -1.03 -4.71
C ILE A 149 12.81 0.39 -5.11
N SER A 150 13.62 1.07 -5.93
CA SER A 150 13.31 2.41 -6.42
C SER A 150 12.02 2.42 -7.23
N THR A 151 11.91 1.51 -8.20
CA THR A 151 10.74 1.42 -9.10
C THR A 151 9.48 0.94 -8.37
N LEU A 152 9.61 -0.03 -7.47
CA LEU A 152 8.52 -0.57 -6.65
C LEU A 152 7.85 0.52 -5.82
N ARG A 153 8.65 1.43 -5.24
CA ARG A 153 8.13 2.55 -4.42
C ARG A 153 7.15 3.42 -5.21
N ASP A 154 7.48 3.71 -6.47
CA ASP A 154 6.59 4.46 -7.35
C ASP A 154 5.42 3.58 -7.82
N ALA A 155 5.70 2.35 -8.26
CA ALA A 155 4.73 1.48 -8.92
C ALA A 155 3.66 0.84 -8.01
N CYS A 156 3.82 0.84 -6.68
CA CYS A 156 2.87 0.20 -5.76
C CYS A 156 1.72 1.10 -5.28
N GLY A 157 1.81 2.42 -5.50
CA GLY A 157 0.77 3.38 -5.10
C GLY A 157 0.72 3.72 -3.61
N VAL A 158 1.65 3.20 -2.80
CA VAL A 158 1.68 3.44 -1.35
C VAL A 158 1.94 4.91 -1.02
N GLU A 159 2.75 5.63 -1.80
CA GLU A 159 2.95 7.08 -1.59
C GLU A 159 1.62 7.85 -1.69
N MET A 160 0.75 7.51 -2.65
CA MET A 160 -0.57 8.11 -2.73
C MET A 160 -1.46 7.71 -1.54
N LEU A 161 -1.38 6.46 -1.07
CA LEU A 161 -2.09 6.01 0.14
C LEU A 161 -1.68 6.85 1.36
N LEU A 162 -0.38 7.06 1.56
CA LEU A 162 0.13 7.83 2.69
C LEU A 162 -0.19 9.33 2.58
N ASP A 163 -0.38 9.87 1.37
CA ASP A 163 -0.92 11.23 1.22
C ASP A 163 -2.35 11.36 1.75
N LEU A 164 -3.15 10.30 1.65
CA LEU A 164 -4.55 10.32 2.09
C LEU A 164 -4.70 10.41 3.61
N ILE A 165 -3.63 10.23 4.40
CA ILE A 165 -3.65 10.46 5.86
C ILE A 165 -4.06 11.91 6.17
N SER A 166 -3.43 12.89 5.51
CA SER A 166 -3.78 14.30 5.72
C SER A 166 -5.21 14.62 5.28
N TYR A 167 -5.71 13.94 4.25
CA TYR A 167 -7.10 14.06 3.80
C TYR A 167 -8.09 13.45 4.79
N ALA A 168 -7.77 12.27 5.31
CA ALA A 168 -8.62 11.49 6.21
C ALA A 168 -8.80 12.17 7.58
N ASP A 169 -7.73 12.73 8.14
CA ASP A 169 -7.77 13.37 9.45
C ASP A 169 -7.83 14.91 9.37
N GLY A 170 -7.95 15.49 8.17
CA GLY A 170 -8.07 16.94 7.98
C GLY A 170 -6.84 17.74 8.43
N LEU A 171 -5.65 17.13 8.35
CA LEU A 171 -4.42 17.65 8.94
C LEU A 171 -3.91 18.89 8.21
N ASN A 172 -3.39 19.86 8.97
CA ASN A 172 -2.92 21.14 8.47
C ASN A 172 -1.40 21.32 8.66
N ILE A 173 -0.61 20.37 8.17
CA ILE A 173 0.86 20.42 8.28
C ILE A 173 1.43 21.30 7.15
N PRO A 174 2.13 22.42 7.46
CA PRO A 174 2.69 23.27 6.42
C PRO A 174 3.92 22.62 5.75
N PRO A 175 4.25 22.98 4.50
CA PRO A 175 5.32 22.33 3.75
C PRO A 175 6.67 22.29 4.47
N GLN A 176 7.08 23.35 5.17
CA GLN A 176 8.35 23.38 5.89
C GLN A 176 8.44 22.35 7.03
N VAL A 177 7.30 21.98 7.62
CA VAL A 177 7.24 20.93 8.64
C VAL A 177 7.14 19.57 7.96
N PHE A 178 6.27 19.43 6.96
CA PHE A 178 6.09 18.16 6.25
C PHE A 178 7.38 17.67 5.59
N GLU A 179 8.17 18.57 5.01
CA GLU A 179 9.46 18.27 4.37
C GLU A 179 10.61 18.12 5.38
N HIS A 180 10.35 18.18 6.68
CA HIS A 180 11.38 17.96 7.70
C HIS A 180 11.98 16.55 7.54
N PRO A 181 13.32 16.39 7.59
CA PRO A 181 13.98 15.11 7.31
C PRO A 181 13.44 13.93 8.13
N THR A 182 13.11 14.13 9.41
CA THR A 182 12.55 13.05 10.25
C THR A 182 11.18 12.57 9.77
N LEU A 183 10.29 13.47 9.36
CA LEU A 183 8.97 13.06 8.84
C LEU A 183 9.08 12.38 7.48
N GLN A 184 9.98 12.87 6.61
CA GLN A 184 10.26 12.23 5.34
C GLN A 184 10.87 10.82 5.51
N ARG A 185 11.72 10.61 6.52
CA ARG A 185 12.25 9.28 6.89
C ARG A 185 11.15 8.34 7.37
N LEU A 186 10.32 8.77 8.32
CA LEU A 186 9.19 7.97 8.81
C LEU A 186 8.23 7.57 7.69
N ARG A 187 7.91 8.52 6.81
CA ARG A 187 7.06 8.25 5.64
C ARG A 187 7.71 7.22 4.71
N ARG A 188 9.01 7.36 4.43
CA ARG A 188 9.76 6.41 3.59
C ARG A 188 9.79 5.02 4.21
N ASP A 189 10.09 4.93 5.51
CA ASP A 189 10.11 3.67 6.24
C ASP A 189 8.74 2.98 6.18
N ALA A 190 7.65 3.73 6.39
CA ALA A 190 6.29 3.21 6.25
C ALA A 190 5.99 2.71 4.83
N ALA A 191 6.39 3.47 3.81
CA ALA A 191 6.19 3.08 2.42
C ALA A 191 6.96 1.81 2.05
N ASP A 192 8.23 1.72 2.46
CA ASP A 192 9.11 0.59 2.19
C ASP A 192 8.61 -0.68 2.91
N ILE A 193 8.19 -0.59 4.17
CA ILE A 193 7.59 -1.71 4.93
C ILE A 193 6.38 -2.28 4.19
N ILE A 194 5.43 -1.41 3.80
CA ILE A 194 4.19 -1.82 3.12
C ILE A 194 4.51 -2.43 1.75
N ALA A 195 5.34 -1.76 0.96
CA ALA A 195 5.69 -2.18 -0.39
C ALA A 195 6.40 -3.55 -0.38
N TRP A 196 7.41 -3.73 0.46
CA TRP A 196 8.17 -4.98 0.52
C TRP A 196 7.36 -6.14 1.09
N ALA A 197 6.54 -5.91 2.12
CA ALA A 197 5.65 -6.96 2.65
C ALA A 197 4.65 -7.43 1.57
N THR A 198 4.11 -6.50 0.79
CA THR A 198 3.20 -6.80 -0.33
C THR A 198 3.90 -7.61 -1.42
N ASP A 199 5.13 -7.24 -1.77
CA ASP A 199 5.89 -7.89 -2.85
C ASP A 199 6.35 -9.31 -2.45
N ILE A 200 6.70 -9.52 -1.18
CA ILE A 200 6.96 -10.86 -0.61
C ILE A 200 5.69 -11.71 -0.64
N ALA A 201 4.52 -11.14 -0.27
CA ALA A 201 3.25 -11.85 -0.33
C ALA A 201 2.87 -12.21 -1.79
N ALA A 202 3.14 -11.32 -2.75
CA ALA A 202 2.87 -11.53 -4.17
C ALA A 202 3.67 -12.69 -4.77
N TYR A 203 4.91 -12.94 -4.29
CA TYR A 203 5.73 -14.07 -4.74
C TYR A 203 5.03 -15.43 -4.59
N ALA A 204 4.18 -15.59 -3.57
CA ALA A 204 3.43 -16.83 -3.36
C ALA A 204 2.56 -17.23 -4.55
N GLN A 205 1.92 -16.25 -5.19
CA GLN A 205 1.03 -16.47 -6.33
C GLN A 205 1.77 -16.38 -7.67
N HIS A 206 2.74 -15.48 -7.76
CA HIS A 206 3.39 -15.13 -9.02
C HIS A 206 4.92 -15.22 -8.88
N PRO A 207 5.50 -16.42 -8.66
CA PRO A 207 6.94 -16.56 -8.46
C PRO A 207 7.77 -16.23 -9.71
N HIS A 208 7.13 -16.14 -10.88
CA HIS A 208 7.75 -15.88 -12.16
C HIS A 208 7.69 -14.41 -12.60
N THR A 209 7.11 -13.53 -11.79
CA THR A 209 7.11 -12.08 -12.05
C THR A 209 8.26 -11.39 -11.29
N SER A 210 8.58 -10.17 -11.69
CA SER A 210 9.53 -9.34 -10.96
C SER A 210 8.92 -8.90 -9.62
N ASN A 211 9.34 -9.57 -8.56
CA ASN A 211 9.08 -9.21 -7.17
C ASN A 211 10.39 -9.28 -6.39
N LEU A 212 10.40 -8.74 -5.18
CA LEU A 212 11.58 -8.59 -4.33
C LEU A 212 12.29 -9.93 -4.09
N VAL A 213 11.53 -11.02 -3.95
CA VAL A 213 12.10 -12.36 -3.76
C VAL A 213 12.83 -12.82 -5.02
N THR A 214 12.20 -12.71 -6.20
CA THR A 214 12.81 -13.05 -7.50
C THR A 214 14.08 -12.24 -7.78
N VAL A 215 14.06 -10.94 -7.48
CA VAL A 215 15.21 -10.04 -7.65
C VAL A 215 16.37 -10.44 -6.75
N VAL A 216 16.09 -10.70 -5.46
CA VAL A 216 17.12 -11.15 -4.50
C VAL A 216 17.67 -12.53 -4.89
N MET A 217 16.83 -13.46 -5.33
CA MET A 217 17.28 -14.76 -5.85
C MET A 217 18.26 -14.58 -7.00
N THR A 218 17.95 -13.67 -7.93
CA THR A 218 18.74 -13.44 -9.15
C THR A 218 20.07 -12.75 -8.85
N GLU A 219 20.04 -11.62 -8.12
CA GLU A 219 21.24 -10.83 -7.82
C GLU A 219 22.18 -11.54 -6.83
N ARG A 220 21.62 -12.11 -5.75
CA ARG A 220 22.40 -12.67 -4.64
C ARG A 220 22.61 -14.18 -4.74
N ARG A 221 22.00 -14.83 -5.74
CA ARG A 221 22.04 -16.30 -5.94
C ARG A 221 21.52 -17.09 -4.74
N TYR A 222 20.54 -16.54 -4.02
CA TYR A 222 19.88 -17.23 -2.93
C TYR A 222 18.83 -18.23 -3.43
N THR A 223 18.55 -19.24 -2.61
CA THR A 223 17.35 -20.07 -2.77
C THR A 223 16.10 -19.22 -2.52
N ALA A 224 14.92 -19.68 -2.94
CA ALA A 224 13.66 -19.00 -2.67
C ALA A 224 13.48 -18.70 -1.16
N GLN A 225 13.72 -19.69 -0.29
CA GLN A 225 13.65 -19.48 1.16
C GLN A 225 14.70 -18.48 1.67
N GLY A 226 15.93 -18.53 1.14
CA GLY A 226 16.98 -17.58 1.51
C GLY A 226 16.63 -16.14 1.12
N ALA A 227 16.04 -15.95 -0.05
CA ALA A 227 15.58 -14.65 -0.53
C ALA A 227 14.38 -14.12 0.28
N VAL A 228 13.41 -14.98 0.63
CA VAL A 228 12.30 -14.61 1.52
C VAL A 228 12.80 -14.18 2.90
N HIS A 229 13.77 -14.90 3.47
CA HIS A 229 14.39 -14.49 4.74
C HIS A 229 15.13 -13.15 4.63
N PHE A 230 15.88 -12.94 3.54
CA PHE A 230 16.58 -11.68 3.32
C PHE A 230 15.60 -10.50 3.21
N ALA A 231 14.59 -10.62 2.36
CA ALA A 231 13.54 -9.60 2.19
C ALA A 231 12.74 -9.38 3.48
N GLY A 232 12.43 -10.45 4.22
CA GLY A 232 11.77 -10.37 5.53
C GLY A 232 12.61 -9.62 6.58
N ASN A 233 13.92 -9.79 6.58
CA ASN A 233 14.82 -9.03 7.44
C ASN A 233 14.85 -7.55 7.04
N MET A 234 14.78 -7.22 5.75
CA MET A 234 14.66 -5.81 5.32
C MET A 234 13.41 -5.15 5.92
N VAL A 235 12.25 -5.83 5.89
CA VAL A 235 11.01 -5.31 6.50
C VAL A 235 11.18 -5.10 8.01
N LYS A 236 11.77 -6.09 8.69
CA LYS A 236 12.00 -6.03 10.14
C LYS A 236 12.95 -4.91 10.54
N ASP A 237 14.07 -4.76 9.83
CA ASP A 237 15.08 -3.75 10.12
C ASP A 237 14.52 -2.33 9.85
N THR A 238 13.74 -2.15 8.79
CA THR A 238 13.04 -0.87 8.53
C THR A 238 11.98 -0.57 9.60
N MET A 239 11.29 -1.58 10.15
CA MET A 239 10.40 -1.39 11.30
C MET A 239 11.18 -0.90 12.53
N CYS A 240 12.35 -1.47 12.82
CA CYS A 240 13.20 -0.96 13.89
C CYS A 240 13.61 0.50 13.64
N ASN A 241 14.04 0.84 12.42
CA ASN A 241 14.40 2.20 12.04
C ASN A 241 13.22 3.19 12.18
N PHE A 242 12.01 2.78 11.81
CA PHE A 242 10.82 3.62 11.98
C PHE A 242 10.62 3.99 13.46
N LEU A 243 10.70 3.01 14.36
CA LEU A 243 10.51 3.23 15.80
C LEU A 243 11.61 4.12 16.39
N GLU A 244 12.85 3.94 15.96
CA GLU A 244 13.98 4.80 16.37
C GLU A 244 13.81 6.23 15.84
N ASN A 245 13.43 6.40 14.57
CA ASN A 245 13.17 7.71 13.96
C ASN A 245 11.98 8.42 14.61
N GLU A 246 10.94 7.68 15.03
CA GLU A 246 9.76 8.22 15.69
C GLU A 246 10.12 8.87 17.04
N ALA A 247 11.06 8.25 17.78
CA ALA A 247 11.58 8.81 19.02
C ALA A 247 12.42 10.09 18.83
N LEU A 248 12.87 10.37 17.61
CA LEU A 248 13.72 11.53 17.25
C LEU A 248 12.93 12.68 16.61
N VAL A 249 11.59 12.61 16.59
CA VAL A 249 10.74 13.68 16.04
C VAL A 249 10.91 14.95 16.89
N PRO A 250 11.30 16.09 16.29
CA PRO A 250 11.49 17.32 17.04
C PRO A 250 10.14 17.96 17.39
N VAL A 251 10.20 18.94 18.28
CA VAL A 251 9.06 19.80 18.59
C VAL A 251 8.87 20.82 17.47
N PHE A 252 7.67 20.85 16.88
CA PHE A 252 7.24 21.77 15.84
C PHE A 252 6.32 22.88 16.35
N GLY A 253 5.95 22.87 17.64
CA GLY A 253 5.14 23.90 18.28
C GLY A 253 3.67 23.76 17.89
N ASP A 254 3.11 24.80 17.24
CA ASP A 254 1.69 24.84 16.85
C ASP A 254 1.24 23.65 15.98
N TRP A 255 2.19 22.94 15.36
CA TRP A 255 1.92 21.81 14.46
C TRP A 255 2.08 20.43 15.12
N ASP A 256 2.43 20.36 16.41
CA ASP A 256 2.74 19.10 17.10
C ASP A 256 1.56 18.10 17.12
N GLU A 257 0.33 18.61 17.24
CA GLU A 257 -0.87 17.76 17.23
C GLU A 257 -1.08 17.11 15.86
N ASP A 258 -1.05 17.90 14.79
CA ASP A 258 -1.19 17.41 13.43
C ASP A 258 -0.05 16.47 13.03
N VAL A 259 1.18 16.78 13.44
CA VAL A 259 2.35 15.91 13.19
C VAL A 259 2.19 14.57 13.90
N ARG A 260 1.75 14.56 15.16
CA ARG A 260 1.47 13.32 15.90
C ARG A 260 0.34 12.52 15.26
N ALA A 261 -0.72 13.19 14.82
CA ALA A 261 -1.82 12.54 14.10
C ALA A 261 -1.34 11.92 12.79
N TYR A 262 -0.49 12.62 12.03
CA TYR A 262 0.09 12.08 10.79
C TYR A 262 0.97 10.85 11.03
N ILE A 263 1.83 10.88 12.06
CA ILE A 263 2.66 9.73 12.44
C ILE A 263 1.79 8.54 12.86
N ASN A 264 0.72 8.78 13.64
CA ASN A 264 -0.24 7.74 13.97
C ASN A 264 -0.96 7.20 12.71
N GLY A 265 -1.26 8.04 11.73
CA GLY A 265 -1.74 7.62 10.43
C GLY A 265 -0.77 6.68 9.71
N LEU A 266 0.54 6.96 9.74
CA LEU A 266 1.56 6.06 9.19
C LEU A 266 1.51 4.69 9.90
N ARG A 267 1.39 4.69 11.24
CA ARG A 267 1.28 3.46 12.05
C ARG A 267 0.04 2.66 11.67
N HIS A 268 -1.12 3.31 11.53
CA HIS A 268 -2.37 2.67 11.10
C HIS A 268 -2.24 2.09 9.69
N CYS A 269 -1.63 2.82 8.75
CA CYS A 269 -1.37 2.31 7.41
C CYS A 269 -0.46 1.07 7.44
N ILE A 270 0.65 1.09 8.18
CA ILE A 270 1.56 -0.06 8.29
C ILE A 270 0.80 -1.28 8.84
N ILE A 271 0.21 -1.17 10.04
CA ILE A 271 -0.43 -2.32 10.69
C ILE A 271 -1.67 -2.79 9.92
N GLY A 272 -2.47 -1.86 9.39
CA GLY A 272 -3.65 -2.18 8.60
C GLY A 272 -3.32 -2.94 7.33
N TYR A 273 -2.28 -2.53 6.61
CA TYR A 273 -1.86 -3.19 5.39
C TYR A 273 -1.31 -4.60 5.66
N VAL A 274 -0.40 -4.76 6.63
CA VAL A 274 0.20 -6.08 6.92
C VAL A 274 -0.83 -7.09 7.44
N HIS A 275 -1.89 -6.65 8.13
CA HIS A 275 -3.01 -7.52 8.47
C HIS A 275 -3.85 -7.85 7.25
N TRP A 276 -4.16 -6.84 6.42
CA TRP A 276 -4.97 -7.01 5.21
C TRP A 276 -4.36 -8.01 4.22
N LEU A 277 -3.03 -8.10 4.10
CA LEU A 277 -2.35 -9.07 3.23
C LEU A 277 -2.80 -10.53 3.44
N TYR A 278 -3.19 -10.89 4.67
CA TYR A 278 -3.68 -12.24 5.01
C TYR A 278 -5.21 -12.33 5.06
N GLU A 279 -5.91 -11.20 4.98
CA GLU A 279 -7.38 -11.18 4.90
C GLU A 279 -7.87 -11.18 3.45
N THR A 280 -7.10 -10.62 2.53
CA THR A 280 -7.48 -10.54 1.11
C THR A 280 -7.21 -11.84 0.38
N ASP A 281 -8.10 -12.19 -0.54
CA ASP A 281 -7.94 -13.39 -1.37
C ASP A 281 -6.82 -13.18 -2.43
N ARG A 282 -6.34 -11.94 -2.59
CA ARG A 282 -5.33 -11.54 -3.59
C ARG A 282 -3.94 -12.13 -3.40
N PHE A 283 -3.60 -12.68 -2.22
CA PHE A 283 -2.27 -13.25 -1.97
C PHE A 283 -2.32 -14.71 -1.54
N PHE A 284 -3.17 -15.05 -0.57
CA PHE A 284 -3.23 -16.41 -0.02
C PHE A 284 -4.57 -17.10 -0.24
N GLY A 285 -5.49 -16.49 -1.01
CA GLY A 285 -6.84 -17.00 -1.21
C GLY A 285 -7.52 -17.27 0.14
N GLU A 286 -8.21 -18.41 0.25
CA GLU A 286 -8.88 -18.84 1.46
C GLU A 286 -7.93 -19.31 2.59
N THR A 287 -6.63 -19.45 2.31
CA THR A 287 -5.63 -19.99 3.26
C THR A 287 -4.91 -18.92 4.10
N GLY A 288 -5.31 -17.65 3.99
CA GLY A 288 -4.61 -16.53 4.63
C GLY A 288 -4.38 -16.69 6.14
N GLU A 289 -5.34 -17.24 6.89
CA GLU A 289 -5.18 -17.48 8.34
C GLU A 289 -4.21 -18.64 8.65
N ASP A 290 -4.22 -19.69 7.84
CA ASP A 290 -3.26 -20.79 7.96
C ASP A 290 -1.84 -20.31 7.66
N VAL A 291 -1.68 -19.43 6.67
CA VAL A 291 -0.39 -18.79 6.35
C VAL A 291 0.03 -17.85 7.47
N ARG A 292 -0.89 -17.05 8.04
CA ARG A 292 -0.60 -16.14 9.16
C ARG A 292 -0.09 -16.88 10.39
N SER A 293 -0.69 -18.02 10.72
CA SER A 293 -0.37 -18.82 11.89
C SER A 293 0.87 -19.70 11.71
N SER A 294 1.01 -20.37 10.57
CA SER A 294 2.09 -21.33 10.32
C SER A 294 3.32 -20.71 9.62
N GLY A 295 3.09 -19.64 8.85
CA GLY A 295 4.04 -19.02 7.93
C GLY A 295 4.22 -19.78 6.61
N TRP A 296 3.65 -20.99 6.46
CA TRP A 296 3.92 -21.85 5.31
C TRP A 296 3.01 -21.53 4.12
N VAL A 297 3.62 -21.44 2.93
CA VAL A 297 2.91 -21.24 1.67
C VAL A 297 3.44 -22.21 0.62
N PHE A 298 2.54 -22.81 -0.15
CA PHE A 298 2.89 -23.58 -1.34
C PHE A 298 3.05 -22.63 -2.52
N VAL A 299 4.22 -22.67 -3.15
CA VAL A 299 4.52 -21.88 -4.36
C VAL A 299 4.13 -22.74 -5.56
N SER A 300 3.09 -22.30 -6.26
CA SER A 300 2.58 -22.89 -7.50
C SER A 300 3.52 -22.65 -8.67
#